data_AF-A0A8S3A4D6-F1
#
_entry.id   AF-A0A8S3A4D6-F1
#
_cell.length_a   1.000
_cell.length_b   1.000
_cell.length_c   1.000
_cell.angle_alpha   90.00
_cell.angle_beta   90.00
_cell.angle_gamma   90.00
#
_symmetry.space_group_name_H-M   'P 1'
#
loop_
_entity.id
_entity.type
_entity.pdbx_description
1 polymer ?
#
loop_
_entity_poly.entity_id
_entity_poly.type
_entity_poly.pdbx_seq_one_letter_code
_entity_poly.pdbx_strand_id
1 'polypeptide(L)' 'FRHTLTRPTTDDQYYYYGLGEKTGPIDKKFRRYRMRNMDAMGYNAEHTDPLYKHIPFYITLRFDCAFGLFYDTTYDCTFD' A
#
# COMPACT_ATOMS: atom_id res chain seq x y z
N PHE A 1 -3.64 4.95 -17.46
CA PHE A 1 -2.55 3.97 -17.65
C PHE A 1 -2.66 2.95 -16.52
N ARG A 2 -2.64 1.64 -16.80
CA ARG A 2 -2.72 0.58 -15.78
C ARG A 2 -1.43 -0.21 -15.82
N HIS A 3 -0.65 -0.13 -14.75
CA HIS A 3 0.53 -0.97 -14.53
C HIS A 3 0.13 -2.12 -13.61
N THR A 4 0.50 -3.35 -13.96
CA THR A 4 0.20 -4.53 -13.15
C THR A 4 1.50 -5.30 -12.93
N LEU A 5 1.80 -5.63 -11.68
CA LEU A 5 2.89 -6.50 -11.29
C LEU A 5 2.29 -7.72 -10.57
N THR A 6 2.34 -8.89 -11.21
CA THR A 6 1.83 -10.13 -10.62
C THR A 6 2.84 -10.67 -9.60
N ARG A 7 2.37 -11.04 -8.41
CA ARG A 7 3.19 -11.58 -7.34
C ARG A 7 2.61 -12.91 -6.84
N PRO A 8 3.45 -13.84 -6.37
CA PRO A 8 2.95 -15.08 -5.77
C PRO A 8 2.16 -14.77 -4.49
N THR A 9 0.95 -15.31 -4.40
CA THR A 9 -0.02 -15.06 -3.32
C THR A 9 0.23 -15.89 -2.06
N THR A 10 1.01 -16.96 -2.15
CA THR A 10 1.14 -17.97 -1.07
C THR A 10 2.53 -18.01 -0.44
N ASP A 11 3.43 -17.10 -0.83
CA ASP A 11 4.80 -17.13 -0.33
C ASP A 11 4.93 -16.25 0.92
N ASP A 12 4.99 -16.92 2.08
CA ASP A 12 5.18 -16.31 3.40
C ASP A 12 6.48 -15.48 3.49
N GLN A 13 7.41 -15.66 2.56
CA GLN A 13 8.71 -14.97 2.55
C GLN A 13 8.67 -13.54 2.03
N TYR A 14 7.58 -13.12 1.35
CA TYR A 14 7.41 -11.72 0.95
C TYR A 14 6.83 -10.92 2.12
N TYR A 15 7.08 -9.63 2.22
CA TYR A 15 6.37 -8.71 3.11
C TYR A 15 6.23 -7.37 2.41
N TYR A 16 5.14 -6.65 2.66
CA TYR A 16 4.86 -5.37 2.01
C TYR A 16 4.65 -4.27 3.04
N TYR A 17 5.39 -3.17 2.88
CA TYR A 17 5.39 -2.05 3.82
C TYR A 17 5.28 -0.70 3.12
N GLY A 18 5.05 0.37 3.88
CA GLY A 18 4.96 1.73 3.36
C GLY A 18 3.51 2.14 3.10
N LEU A 19 3.23 2.66 1.90
CA LEU A 19 1.95 3.25 1.49
C LEU A 19 1.59 4.53 2.28
N GLY A 20 2.57 5.12 2.97
CA GLY A 20 2.38 6.30 3.81
C GLY A 20 1.46 6.03 4.99
N GLU A 21 0.31 6.68 5.00
CA GLU A 21 -0.66 6.57 6.08
C GLU A 21 -1.76 5.57 5.70
N LYS A 22 -1.71 4.37 6.30
CA LYS A 22 -2.71 3.31 6.10
C LYS A 22 -3.01 2.56 7.40
N THR A 23 -4.30 2.27 7.58
CA THR A 23 -4.87 1.53 8.72
C THR A 23 -4.50 0.05 8.72
N GLY A 24 -4.71 -0.60 9.86
CA GLY A 24 -4.52 -2.02 10.09
C GLY A 24 -3.05 -2.46 10.12
N PRO A 25 -2.75 -3.74 9.88
CA PRO A 25 -1.43 -4.32 10.11
C PRO A 25 -0.30 -3.63 9.33
N ILE A 26 0.92 -3.72 9.85
CA ILE A 26 2.12 -3.17 9.21
C ILE A 26 2.42 -3.88 7.89
N ASP A 27 2.25 -5.20 7.85
CA ASP A 27 2.29 -5.98 6.61
C ASP A 27 1.01 -5.75 5.81
N LYS A 28 1.19 -5.25 4.59
CA LYS A 28 0.11 -4.80 3.70
C LYS A 28 -0.37 -5.91 2.76
N LYS A 29 0.00 -7.17 3.01
CA LYS A 29 -0.52 -8.33 2.25
C LYS A 29 -2.04 -8.42 2.27
N PHE A 30 -2.59 -9.01 1.21
CA PHE A 30 -3.99 -9.44 1.09
C PHE A 30 -5.02 -8.33 1.27
N ARG A 31 -4.63 -7.08 1.05
CA ARG A 31 -5.50 -5.92 1.18
C ARG A 31 -5.30 -4.98 0.00
N ARG A 32 -6.41 -4.37 -0.41
CA ARG A 32 -6.44 -3.32 -1.42
C ARG A 32 -6.37 -1.96 -0.75
N TYR A 33 -5.52 -1.08 -1.27
CA TYR A 33 -5.32 0.28 -0.76
C TYR A 33 -5.58 1.31 -1.84
N ARG A 34 -6.38 2.33 -1.52
CA ARG A 34 -6.66 3.47 -2.38
C ARG A 34 -5.81 4.66 -1.94
N MET A 35 -5.04 5.21 -2.85
CA MET A 35 -4.35 6.48 -2.63
C MET A 35 -5.23 7.58 -3.19
N ARG A 36 -5.88 8.30 -2.28
CA ARG A 36 -6.70 9.48 -2.55
C ARG A 36 -6.77 10.28 -1.28
N ASN A 37 -6.50 11.58 -1.34
CA ASN A 37 -6.62 12.42 -0.15
C ASN A 37 -8.10 12.60 0.20
N MET A 38 -8.46 12.24 1.43
CA MET A 38 -9.81 12.42 1.97
C MET A 38 -9.71 12.97 3.40
N ASP A 39 -10.64 13.85 3.75
CA ASP A 39 -10.85 14.22 5.16
C ASP A 39 -11.50 13.04 5.88
N ALA A 40 -10.70 12.33 6.68
CA ALA A 40 -11.06 11.10 7.36
C ALA A 40 -11.25 11.34 8.87
N MET A 41 -12.03 12.35 9.24
CA MET A 41 -12.35 12.63 10.65
C MET A 41 -13.07 11.42 11.29
N GLY A 42 -12.60 10.98 12.46
CA GLY A 42 -13.19 9.84 13.18
C GLY A 42 -12.94 8.47 12.52
N TYR A 43 -11.87 8.34 11.73
CA TYR A 43 -11.55 7.08 11.04
C TYR A 43 -11.31 5.92 12.00
N ASN A 44 -11.65 4.71 11.55
CA ASN A 44 -11.34 3.47 12.24
C ASN A 44 -9.88 3.08 11.91
N ALA A 45 -9.04 2.94 12.94
CA ALA A 45 -7.61 2.68 12.80
C ALA A 45 -7.26 1.34 12.15
N GLU A 46 -8.22 0.42 12.01
CA GLU A 46 -8.03 -0.90 11.43
C GLU A 46 -8.50 -0.99 9.97
N HIS A 47 -9.63 -0.35 9.65
CA HIS A 47 -10.35 -0.60 8.40
C HIS A 47 -10.48 0.61 7.47
N THR A 48 -10.42 1.85 7.96
CA THR A 48 -10.69 3.01 7.10
C THR A 48 -9.59 3.21 6.07
N ASP A 49 -9.99 3.31 4.80
CA ASP A 49 -9.15 3.67 3.67
C ASP A 49 -10.05 4.33 2.60
N PRO A 50 -9.67 5.48 2.00
CA PRO A 50 -8.38 6.17 2.12
C PRO A 50 -8.28 7.15 3.32
N LEU A 51 -7.08 7.71 3.52
CA LEU A 51 -6.74 8.68 4.58
C LEU A 51 -6.17 9.97 3.97
N TYR A 52 -5.51 10.80 4.78
CA TYR A 52 -5.07 12.14 4.39
C TYR A 52 -3.85 12.16 3.46
N LYS A 53 -2.95 11.17 3.55
CA LYS A 53 -1.67 11.18 2.83
C LYS A 53 -1.71 10.32 1.56
N HIS A 54 -1.36 10.93 0.43
CA HIS A 54 -1.10 10.26 -0.85
C HIS A 54 0.41 10.05 -1.03
N ILE A 55 0.93 8.90 -0.61
CA ILE A 55 2.34 8.50 -0.79
C ILE A 55 2.37 7.18 -1.55
N PRO A 56 2.42 7.20 -2.90
CA PRO A 56 2.35 6.03 -3.76
C PRO A 56 3.70 5.29 -3.84
N PHE A 57 4.20 4.90 -2.66
CA PHE A 57 5.45 4.19 -2.45
C PHE A 57 5.24 3.01 -1.52
N TYR A 58 5.74 1.84 -1.88
CA TYR A 58 5.82 0.71 -0.96
C TYR A 58 7.15 -0.02 -1.11
N ILE A 59 7.49 -0.76 -0.07
CA ILE A 59 8.69 -1.58 0.02
C ILE A 59 8.24 -3.03 -0.01
N THR A 60 8.89 -3.84 -0.83
CA THR A 60 8.80 -5.29 -0.78
C THR A 60 10.07 -5.82 -0.15
N LEU A 61 9.91 -6.56 0.94
CA LEU A 61 10.97 -7.36 1.55
C LEU A 61 10.76 -8.82 1.15
N ARG A 62 11.80 -9.49 0.68
CA ARG A 62 11.78 -10.91 0.38
C ARG A 62 13.09 -11.54 0.82
N PHE A 63 13.03 -12.48 1.76
CA PHE A 63 14.22 -12.94 2.49
C PHE A 63 15.02 -11.73 3.01
N ASP A 64 16.30 -11.62 2.64
CA ASP A 64 17.20 -10.52 3.01
C ASP A 64 17.33 -9.44 1.92
N CYS A 65 16.45 -9.45 0.91
CA CYS A 65 16.45 -8.45 -0.17
C CYS A 65 15.24 -7.53 -0.08
N ALA A 66 15.48 -6.22 -0.08
CA ALA A 66 14.44 -5.21 -0.07
C ALA A 66 14.54 -4.33 -1.33
N PHE A 67 13.39 -4.04 -1.94
CA PHE A 67 13.29 -3.04 -3.00
C PHE A 67 12.03 -2.20 -2.83
N GLY A 68 12.08 -0.97 -3.33
CA GLY A 68 10.97 -0.02 -3.28
C GLY A 68 10.40 0.23 -4.67
N LEU A 69 9.08 0.41 -4.75
CA LEU A 69 8.39 0.86 -5.96
C LEU A 69 7.65 2.16 -5.67
N PHE A 70 8.09 3.22 -6.33
CA PHE A 70 7.52 4.56 -6.27
C PHE A 70 6.83 4.88 -7.59
N TYR A 71 5.58 5.31 -7.54
CA TYR A 71 4.86 5.83 -8.69
C TYR A 71 4.76 7.34 -8.56
N ASP A 72 5.53 8.07 -9.35
CA ASP A 72 5.47 9.54 -9.35
C ASP A 72 4.21 10.03 -10.05
N THR A 73 3.11 10.05 -9.31
CA THR A 73 1.82 10.51 -9.79
C THR A 73 1.02 11.15 -8.66
N THR A 74 0.32 12.22 -8.99
CA THR A 74 -0.65 12.88 -8.11
C THR A 74 -2.08 12.36 -8.33
N TYR A 75 -2.28 11.46 -9.29
CA TYR A 75 -3.60 10.94 -9.64
C TYR A 75 -4.00 9.81 -8.70
N ASP A 76 -5.30 9.66 -8.47
CA ASP A 76 -5.85 8.56 -7.68
C ASP A 76 -5.33 7.21 -8.20
N CYS A 77 -4.73 6.42 -7.32
CA CYS A 77 -4.20 5.10 -7.65
C CYS A 77 -4.63 4.04 -6.64
N THR A 78 -4.55 2.78 -7.06
CA THR A 78 -4.92 1.62 -6.24
C THR A 78 -3.76 0.65 -6.24
N PHE A 79 -3.44 0.14 -5.06
CA PHE A 79 -2.52 -0.97 -4.85
C PHE A 79 -3.33 -2.20 -4.43
N ASP A 80 -3.20 -3.29 -5.18
CA ASP A 80 -3.82 -4.59 -4.93
C ASP A 80 -2.75 -5.64 -4.56
#